data_AF-A0A7W8WPQ3-F1
#
_entry.id   AF-A0A7W8WPQ3-F1
#
_cell.length_a   1.000
_cell.length_b   1.000
_cell.length_c   1.000
_cell.angle_alpha   90.00
_cell.angle_beta   90.00
_cell.angle_gamma   90.00
#
_symmetry.space_group_name_H-M   'P 1'
#
loop_
_entity.id
_entity.type
_entity.pdbx_description
1 polymer ?
#
loop_
_entity_poly.entity_id
_entity_poly.type
_entity_poly.pdbx_seq_one_letter_code
_entity_poly.pdbx_strand_id
1 'polypeptide(L)'
;MTELENFTRNAAKRYLQNIVFVDDEIYSHGTGKPVTVTEMPVFASPFGREGERIKPAEQKVEGLDECSGLKVPYHPRQLVQSFAREGMVCALYEPVEGFETNQDSELFKLCERADVVILDWDLFNEDGRNIQPLIRNLVSQSQNSVPHAARLVVVYTARPDLKRVADLVYEYLRGHDLEADEVNAPATLVFGATRVIVLGKPDVPGRTEESKALEVPESQLAERIINEFALMHAGILPSYALYGMASLRRNSKKILDKFHSDMDGPFLLHRAMLLEDEDEAEWLRLVAEGKSA
;
A
#
# COMPACT_ATOMS: atom_id res chain seq x y z
N MET A 1 -15.27 -11.50 18.94
CA MET A 1 -14.51 -10.25 19.00
C MET A 1 -15.07 -9.37 20.10
N THR A 2 -14.22 -8.80 20.93
CA THR A 2 -14.61 -7.85 21.98
C THR A 2 -14.95 -6.48 21.36
N GLU A 3 -15.71 -5.64 22.06
CA GLU A 3 -15.98 -4.24 21.63
C GLU A 3 -14.68 -3.46 21.42
N LEU A 4 -13.66 -3.73 22.24
CA LEU A 4 -12.34 -3.12 22.12
C LEU A 4 -11.60 -3.55 20.84
N GLU A 5 -11.67 -4.83 20.48
CA GLU A 5 -11.09 -5.33 19.21
C GLU A 5 -11.78 -4.68 18.01
N ASN A 6 -13.11 -4.55 18.05
CA ASN A 6 -13.86 -3.87 16.99
C ASN A 6 -13.45 -2.40 16.87
N PHE A 7 -13.30 -1.70 17.98
CA PHE A 7 -12.82 -0.31 18.01
C PHE A 7 -11.40 -0.19 17.44
N THR A 8 -10.48 -1.06 17.88
CA THR A 8 -9.09 -1.10 17.41
C THR A 8 -9.03 -1.34 15.89
N ARG A 9 -9.78 -2.33 15.40
CA ARG A 9 -9.89 -2.63 13.97
C ARG A 9 -10.44 -1.46 13.16
N ASN A 10 -11.47 -0.77 13.68
CA ASN A 10 -12.06 0.39 13.02
C ASN A 10 -11.08 1.58 12.98
N ALA A 11 -10.34 1.82 14.07
CA ALA A 11 -9.31 2.84 14.12
C ALA A 11 -8.20 2.58 13.09
N ALA A 12 -7.69 1.34 13.01
CA ALA A 12 -6.73 0.91 12.01
C ALA A 12 -7.25 1.11 10.58
N LYS A 13 -8.47 0.63 10.29
CA LYS A 13 -9.12 0.78 8.97
C LYS A 13 -9.23 2.25 8.54
N ARG A 14 -9.54 3.16 9.45
CA ARG A 14 -9.66 4.60 9.14
C ARG A 14 -8.31 5.28 8.95
N TYR A 15 -7.29 4.79 9.64
CA TYR A 15 -5.94 5.34 9.60
C TYR A 15 -5.20 4.94 8.32
N LEU A 16 -5.27 3.66 7.93
CA LEU A 16 -4.61 3.14 6.73
C LEU A 16 -5.16 3.82 5.47
N GLN A 17 -4.26 4.35 4.63
CA GLN A 17 -4.64 4.98 3.36
C GLN A 17 -3.77 4.57 2.19
N ASN A 18 -2.45 4.48 2.39
CA ASN A 18 -1.51 4.26 1.31
C ASN A 18 -0.85 2.89 1.45
N ILE A 19 -1.14 2.01 0.49
CA ILE A 19 -0.55 0.68 0.38
C ILE A 19 0.26 0.62 -0.91
N VAL A 20 1.46 0.07 -0.83
CA VAL A 20 2.30 -0.20 -1.99
C VAL A 20 2.44 -1.71 -2.15
N PHE A 21 2.22 -2.22 -3.35
CA PHE A 21 2.43 -3.61 -3.71
C PHE A 21 3.50 -3.70 -4.78
N VAL A 22 4.54 -4.50 -4.52
CA VAL A 22 5.72 -4.66 -5.39
C VAL A 22 5.81 -6.10 -5.84
N ASP A 23 5.81 -6.33 -7.14
CA ASP A 23 5.81 -7.64 -7.80
C ASP A 23 6.37 -7.44 -9.22
N ASP A 24 7.08 -8.43 -9.76
CA ASP A 24 7.68 -8.41 -11.10
C ASP A 24 6.71 -8.87 -12.20
N GLU A 25 5.56 -9.45 -11.85
CA GLU A 25 4.53 -9.92 -12.78
C GLU A 25 3.21 -9.12 -12.66
N ILE A 26 3.27 -7.78 -12.58
CA ILE A 26 2.06 -6.94 -12.40
C ILE A 26 1.36 -6.63 -13.73
N TYR A 27 2.10 -6.09 -14.69
CA TYR A 27 1.56 -5.64 -15.96
C TYR A 27 1.72 -6.75 -16.99
N SER A 28 0.61 -7.36 -17.40
CA SER A 28 0.64 -8.32 -18.50
C SER A 28 1.19 -7.64 -19.76
N HIS A 29 2.32 -8.11 -20.32
CA HIS A 29 2.88 -7.65 -21.59
C HIS A 29 2.03 -8.01 -22.82
N GLY A 30 0.73 -8.29 -22.63
CA GLY A 30 -0.23 -8.41 -23.70
C GLY A 30 -0.30 -7.09 -24.42
N THR A 31 0.52 -6.93 -25.46
CA THR A 31 0.36 -5.90 -26.46
C THR A 31 -1.09 -5.96 -26.89
N GLY A 32 -1.88 -4.99 -26.44
CA GLY A 32 -3.14 -4.71 -27.08
C GLY A 32 -2.77 -4.43 -28.51
N LYS A 33 -2.87 -5.44 -29.39
CA LYS A 33 -2.80 -5.20 -30.82
C LYS A 33 -3.84 -4.13 -31.03
N PRO A 34 -3.47 -2.90 -31.47
CA PRO A 34 -4.48 -1.93 -31.80
C PRO A 34 -5.42 -2.67 -32.73
N VAL A 35 -6.72 -2.70 -32.40
CA VAL A 35 -7.70 -3.23 -33.33
C VAL A 35 -7.55 -2.34 -34.55
N THR A 36 -6.82 -2.83 -35.55
CA THR A 36 -6.81 -2.22 -36.86
C THR A 36 -8.24 -2.41 -37.30
N VAL A 37 -9.04 -1.36 -37.15
CA VAL A 37 -10.39 -1.32 -37.70
C VAL A 37 -10.19 -1.33 -39.21
N THR A 38 -10.02 -2.52 -39.77
CA THR A 38 -10.01 -2.73 -41.20
C THR A 38 -11.45 -2.50 -41.63
N GLU A 39 -11.64 -1.33 -42.25
CA GLU A 39 -12.88 -0.86 -42.85
C GLU A 39 -14.00 -0.58 -41.84
N MET A 40 -14.19 0.71 -41.54
CA MET A 40 -15.48 1.16 -41.02
C MET A 40 -16.57 0.72 -42.01
N PRO A 41 -17.67 0.07 -41.54
CA PRO A 41 -18.78 -0.20 -42.42
C PRO A 41 -19.29 1.13 -42.96
N VAL A 42 -19.22 1.30 -44.28
CA VAL A 42 -19.82 2.44 -44.96
C VAL A 42 -21.32 2.32 -44.73
N PHE A 43 -21.86 3.12 -43.80
CA PHE A 43 -23.30 3.23 -43.65
C PHE A 43 -23.84 3.86 -44.93
N ALA A 44 -24.58 3.06 -45.71
CA ALA A 44 -25.31 3.58 -46.85
C ALA A 44 -26.25 4.70 -46.36
N SER A 45 -26.12 5.87 -46.99
CA SER A 45 -27.05 6.99 -46.80
C SER A 45 -28.50 6.49 -46.92
N PRO A 46 -29.42 6.93 -46.07
CA PRO A 46 -30.83 6.52 -46.13
C PRO A 46 -31.57 7.03 -47.37
N PHE A 47 -30.89 7.69 -48.31
CA PHE A 47 -31.44 8.22 -49.56
C PHE A 47 -30.93 7.52 -50.84
N GLY A 48 -30.36 6.31 -50.73
CA GLY A 48 -29.91 5.49 -51.87
C GLY A 48 -30.89 4.38 -52.26
N ARG A 49 -31.15 4.23 -53.57
CA ARG A 49 -32.09 3.28 -54.20
C ARG A 49 -31.89 1.80 -53.82
N GLU A 50 -33.00 1.07 -53.87
CA GLU A 50 -33.17 -0.38 -53.64
C GLU A 50 -31.98 -1.27 -54.05
N GLY A 51 -31.47 -2.06 -53.10
CA GLY A 51 -30.49 -3.11 -53.35
C GLY A 51 -30.09 -3.87 -52.07
N GLU A 52 -30.58 -5.11 -51.96
CA GLU A 52 -30.17 -6.24 -51.09
C GLU A 52 -29.90 -6.05 -49.58
N ARG A 53 -30.76 -6.68 -48.76
CA ARG A 53 -30.52 -6.93 -47.33
C ARG A 53 -29.42 -7.99 -47.15
N ILE A 54 -28.24 -7.58 -46.69
CA ILE A 54 -27.24 -8.51 -46.14
C ILE A 54 -27.62 -8.81 -44.68
N LYS A 55 -27.82 -10.08 -44.34
CA LYS A 55 -28.04 -10.52 -42.95
C LYS A 55 -26.69 -10.49 -42.21
N PRO A 56 -26.62 -10.02 -40.95
CA PRO A 56 -25.41 -10.15 -40.15
C PRO A 56 -25.14 -11.62 -39.87
N ALA A 57 -23.93 -12.09 -40.19
CA ALA A 57 -23.45 -13.38 -39.77
C ALA A 57 -23.17 -13.36 -38.27
N GLU A 58 -23.80 -14.26 -37.52
CA GLU A 58 -23.42 -14.57 -36.14
C GLU A 58 -22.00 -15.17 -36.15
N GLN A 59 -21.00 -14.38 -35.78
CA GLN A 59 -19.68 -14.90 -35.47
C GLN A 59 -19.70 -15.45 -34.04
N LYS A 60 -19.77 -16.78 -33.95
CA LYS A 60 -19.35 -17.55 -32.78
C LYS A 60 -17.90 -17.19 -32.44
N VAL A 61 -17.68 -16.72 -31.22
CA VAL A 61 -16.34 -16.65 -30.62
C VAL A 61 -16.05 -18.03 -30.04
N GLU A 62 -15.52 -18.92 -30.87
CA GLU A 62 -14.87 -20.17 -30.42
C GLU A 62 -13.35 -19.93 -30.45
N GLY A 63 -12.68 -20.22 -29.34
CA GLY A 63 -11.22 -20.31 -29.28
C GLY A 63 -10.55 -19.48 -28.18
N LEU A 64 -10.60 -19.96 -26.94
CA LEU A 64 -9.49 -19.75 -26.01
C LEU A 64 -8.80 -21.11 -25.88
N ASP A 65 -7.74 -21.26 -26.67
CA ASP A 65 -6.82 -22.39 -26.60
C ASP A 65 -6.19 -22.46 -25.21
N GLU A 66 -6.31 -23.65 -24.62
CA GLU A 66 -5.44 -24.14 -23.57
C GLU A 66 -4.01 -24.26 -24.10
N CYS A 67 -3.02 -23.69 -23.40
CA CYS A 67 -1.67 -24.26 -23.34
C CYS A 67 -0.86 -23.72 -22.15
N SER A 68 -0.45 -24.70 -21.32
CA SER A 68 0.77 -24.79 -20.52
C SER A 68 1.01 -23.88 -19.31
N GLY A 69 0.89 -24.50 -18.13
CA GLY A 69 1.55 -24.09 -16.89
C GLY A 69 0.56 -23.67 -15.79
N LEU A 70 0.29 -24.55 -14.82
CA LEU A 70 -0.38 -24.18 -13.58
C LEU A 70 0.44 -23.12 -12.82
N LYS A 71 0.22 -21.85 -13.12
CA LYS A 71 0.45 -20.73 -12.20
C LYS A 71 -0.94 -20.21 -11.84
N VAL A 72 -1.23 -20.14 -10.54
CA VAL A 72 -2.46 -19.51 -10.04
C VAL A 72 -2.53 -18.10 -10.65
N PRO A 73 -3.62 -17.72 -11.34
CA PRO A 73 -3.66 -16.48 -12.07
C PRO A 73 -3.67 -15.30 -11.08
N TYR A 74 -2.53 -14.62 -10.97
CA TYR A 74 -2.42 -13.36 -10.25
C TYR A 74 -3.38 -12.33 -10.88
N HIS A 75 -4.19 -11.69 -10.05
CA HIS A 75 -5.22 -10.76 -10.51
C HIS A 75 -5.02 -9.39 -9.88
N PRO A 76 -4.21 -8.50 -10.51
CA PRO A 76 -3.98 -7.14 -10.02
C PRO A 76 -5.28 -6.37 -9.76
N ARG A 77 -6.31 -6.65 -10.57
CA ARG A 77 -7.66 -6.09 -10.40
C ARG A 77 -8.31 -6.49 -9.08
N GLN A 78 -8.20 -7.76 -8.68
CA GLN A 78 -8.81 -8.24 -7.43
C GLN A 78 -8.11 -7.63 -6.22
N LEU A 79 -6.78 -7.49 -6.31
CA LEU A 79 -5.97 -6.81 -5.30
C LEU A 79 -6.38 -5.35 -5.13
N VAL A 80 -6.40 -4.56 -6.21
CA VAL A 80 -6.82 -3.15 -6.13
C VAL A 80 -8.26 -3.03 -5.65
N GLN A 81 -9.15 -3.93 -6.09
CA GLN A 81 -10.54 -3.94 -5.63
C GLN A 81 -10.68 -4.26 -4.14
N SER A 82 -9.84 -5.13 -3.57
CA SER A 82 -9.91 -5.47 -2.13
C SER A 82 -9.57 -4.26 -1.27
N PHE A 83 -8.52 -3.50 -1.61
CA PHE A 83 -8.18 -2.26 -0.92
C PHE A 83 -9.18 -1.12 -1.17
N ALA A 84 -9.67 -1.00 -2.41
CA ALA A 84 -10.64 0.03 -2.76
C ALA A 84 -11.97 -0.12 -1.99
N ARG A 85 -12.43 -1.36 -1.74
CA ARG A 85 -13.62 -1.63 -0.90
C ARG A 85 -13.46 -1.10 0.52
N GLU A 86 -12.23 -1.11 1.03
CA GLU A 86 -11.90 -0.62 2.36
C GLU A 86 -11.60 0.89 2.40
N GLY A 87 -11.64 1.56 1.24
CA GLY A 87 -11.38 3.00 1.11
C GLY A 87 -9.91 3.38 1.08
N MET A 88 -9.04 2.43 0.72
CA MET A 88 -7.59 2.60 0.70
C MET A 88 -7.06 2.66 -0.74
N VAL A 89 -5.97 3.39 -0.93
CA VAL A 89 -5.26 3.49 -2.21
C VAL A 89 -4.16 2.43 -2.23
N CYS A 90 -4.22 1.54 -3.23
CA CYS A 90 -3.18 0.56 -3.49
C CYS A 90 -2.41 0.97 -4.76
N ALA A 91 -1.14 1.33 -4.60
CA ALA A 91 -0.22 1.58 -5.69
C ALA A 91 0.48 0.27 -6.06
N LEU A 92 0.42 -0.09 -7.34
CA LEU A 92 1.11 -1.24 -7.91
C LEU A 92 2.42 -0.77 -8.54
N TYR A 93 3.53 -1.41 -8.19
CA TYR A 93 4.86 -1.04 -8.70
C TYR A 93 5.62 -2.27 -9.19
N GLU A 94 5.98 -2.26 -10.47
CA GLU A 94 6.77 -3.31 -11.10
C GLU A 94 8.22 -2.81 -11.25
N PRO A 95 9.18 -3.31 -10.45
CA PRO A 95 10.56 -2.92 -10.58
C PRO A 95 11.15 -3.47 -11.89
N VAL A 96 12.15 -2.79 -12.43
CA VAL A 96 12.95 -3.32 -13.55
C VAL A 96 14.05 -4.23 -12.99
N GLU A 97 14.46 -5.25 -13.73
CA GLU A 97 15.59 -6.10 -13.36
C GLU A 97 16.84 -5.25 -13.05
N GLY A 98 17.52 -5.53 -11.93
CA GLY A 98 18.64 -4.72 -11.45
C GLY A 98 18.25 -3.39 -10.78
N PHE A 99 17.01 -3.27 -10.30
CA PHE A 99 16.55 -2.09 -9.55
C PHE A 99 17.44 -1.80 -8.32
N GLU A 100 17.58 -0.52 -8.03
CA GLU A 100 18.26 -0.08 -6.81
C GLU A 100 17.29 -0.04 -5.62
N THR A 101 17.81 -0.35 -4.43
CA THR A 101 17.08 -0.28 -3.15
C THR A 101 17.59 0.83 -2.24
N ASN A 102 18.49 1.68 -2.74
CA ASN A 102 19.12 2.78 -2.00
C ASN A 102 18.08 3.84 -1.62
N GLN A 103 18.41 4.72 -0.65
CA GLN A 103 17.48 5.78 -0.21
C GLN A 103 17.04 6.72 -1.34
N ASP A 104 17.88 6.88 -2.37
CA ASP A 104 17.57 7.70 -3.54
C ASP A 104 16.74 7.01 -4.61
N SER A 105 16.57 5.68 -4.52
CA SER A 105 15.80 4.90 -5.50
C SER A 105 14.32 5.28 -5.48
N GLU A 106 13.69 5.18 -6.65
CA GLU A 106 12.24 5.42 -6.81
C GLU A 106 11.42 4.46 -5.95
N LEU A 107 11.82 3.18 -5.92
CA LEU A 107 11.19 2.14 -5.12
C LEU A 107 11.27 2.46 -3.62
N PHE A 108 12.43 2.86 -3.11
CA PHE A 108 12.56 3.22 -1.70
C PHE A 108 11.70 4.44 -1.35
N LYS A 109 11.75 5.51 -2.15
CA LYS A 109 10.96 6.74 -1.94
C LYS A 109 9.45 6.50 -1.98
N LEU A 110 9.01 5.49 -2.74
CA LEU A 110 7.62 5.04 -2.79
C LEU A 110 7.25 4.29 -1.50
N CYS A 111 8.04 3.28 -1.13
CA CYS A 111 7.84 2.47 0.08
C CYS A 111 7.97 3.28 1.37
N GLU A 112 8.82 4.31 1.39
CA GLU A 112 9.02 5.21 2.52
C GLU A 112 7.72 5.92 2.93
N ARG A 113 6.92 6.33 1.95
CA ARG A 113 5.67 7.10 2.18
C ARG A 113 4.45 6.23 2.45
N ALA A 114 4.57 4.92 2.30
CA ALA A 114 3.47 3.98 2.47
C ALA A 114 3.22 3.67 3.95
N ASP A 115 1.96 3.49 4.32
CA ASP A 115 1.58 2.97 5.63
C ASP A 115 1.89 1.46 5.69
N VAL A 116 1.67 0.77 4.56
CA VAL A 116 1.89 -0.67 4.39
C VAL A 116 2.64 -0.93 3.08
N VAL A 117 3.68 -1.76 3.16
CA VAL A 117 4.45 -2.19 1.99
C VAL A 117 4.30 -3.71 1.84
N ILE A 118 3.80 -4.16 0.70
CA ILE A 118 3.64 -5.57 0.36
C ILE A 118 4.65 -5.91 -0.73
N LEU A 119 5.48 -6.91 -0.48
CA LEU A 119 6.60 -7.31 -1.33
C LEU A 119 6.42 -8.76 -1.72
N ASP A 120 6.33 -9.07 -3.02
CA ASP A 120 6.44 -10.47 -3.46
C ASP A 120 7.85 -10.99 -3.19
N TRP A 121 8.01 -12.05 -2.41
CA TRP A 121 9.32 -12.57 -1.96
C TRP A 121 10.25 -12.97 -3.10
N ASP A 122 9.69 -13.44 -4.21
CA ASP A 122 10.47 -14.09 -5.27
C ASP A 122 10.62 -13.21 -6.52
N LEU A 123 10.85 -11.90 -6.33
CA LEU A 123 11.14 -10.98 -7.44
C LEU A 123 12.30 -11.51 -8.28
N PHE A 124 12.06 -11.73 -9.57
CA PHE A 124 13.01 -12.26 -10.54
C PHE A 124 13.59 -13.65 -10.16
N ASN A 125 12.85 -14.45 -9.38
CA ASN A 125 13.25 -15.78 -8.89
C ASN A 125 14.56 -15.81 -8.08
N GLU A 126 14.87 -14.74 -7.36
CA GLU A 126 16.11 -14.61 -6.58
C GLU A 126 16.00 -15.05 -5.10
N ASP A 127 14.90 -15.72 -4.71
CA ASP A 127 14.69 -16.23 -3.35
C ASP A 127 14.88 -15.16 -2.26
N GLY A 128 14.35 -13.95 -2.52
CA GLY A 128 14.35 -12.83 -1.58
C GLY A 128 15.61 -11.96 -1.53
N ARG A 129 16.68 -12.32 -2.25
CA ARG A 129 17.96 -11.56 -2.23
C ARG A 129 17.80 -10.10 -2.67
N ASN A 130 16.94 -9.85 -3.65
CA ASN A 130 16.66 -8.50 -4.16
C ASN A 130 15.87 -7.62 -3.18
N ILE A 131 15.10 -8.24 -2.27
CA ILE A 131 14.14 -7.53 -1.40
C ILE A 131 14.72 -7.30 -0.01
N GLN A 132 15.57 -8.21 0.46
CA GLN A 132 16.24 -8.12 1.74
C GLN A 132 16.92 -6.75 1.99
N PRO A 133 17.67 -6.17 1.02
CA PRO A 133 18.22 -4.81 1.16
C PRO A 133 17.16 -3.72 1.35
N LEU A 134 16.02 -3.83 0.65
CA LEU A 134 14.91 -2.89 0.78
C LEU A 134 14.28 -2.97 2.17
N ILE A 135 14.00 -4.18 2.67
CA ILE A 135 13.46 -4.39 4.03
C ILE A 135 14.42 -3.82 5.06
N ARG A 136 15.72 -4.09 4.92
CA ARG A 136 16.76 -3.53 5.80
C ARG A 136 16.68 -2.01 5.81
N ASN A 137 16.70 -1.37 4.64
CA ASN A 137 16.70 0.09 4.57
C ASN A 137 15.43 0.68 5.19
N LEU A 138 14.26 0.05 5.00
CA LEU A 138 13.00 0.47 5.61
C LEU A 138 13.02 0.34 7.14
N VAL A 139 13.58 -0.76 7.66
CA VAL A 139 13.71 -1.01 9.11
C VAL A 139 14.73 -0.03 9.73
N SER A 140 15.93 0.09 9.14
CA SER A 140 16.98 1.02 9.61
C SER A 140 16.50 2.47 9.63
N GLN A 141 15.69 2.88 8.65
CA GLN A 141 15.10 4.21 8.61
C GLN A 141 14.15 4.45 9.80
N SER A 142 13.28 3.48 10.10
CA SER A 142 12.31 3.58 11.19
C SER A 142 12.96 3.70 12.57
N GLN A 143 14.18 3.20 12.72
CA GLN A 143 14.95 3.32 13.96
C GLN A 143 15.75 4.64 14.04
N ASN A 144 16.30 5.12 12.92
CA ASN A 144 17.31 6.19 12.94
C ASN A 144 16.80 7.59 12.55
N SER A 145 15.92 7.74 11.55
CA SER A 145 15.60 9.06 10.97
C SER A 145 14.24 9.61 11.38
N VAL A 146 13.23 8.73 11.51
CA VAL A 146 11.91 9.09 12.05
C VAL A 146 11.56 8.06 13.13
N PRO A 147 12.07 8.24 14.36
CA PRO A 147 11.74 7.35 15.45
C PRO A 147 10.22 7.21 15.56
N HIS A 148 9.75 5.96 15.55
CA HIS A 148 8.34 5.59 15.74
C HIS A 148 7.39 5.78 14.54
N ALA A 149 7.91 5.93 13.32
CA ALA A 149 7.09 5.74 12.12
C ALA A 149 6.62 4.27 12.04
N ALA A 150 5.45 3.98 12.61
CA ALA A 150 4.90 2.63 12.64
C ALA A 150 4.61 2.15 11.21
N ARG A 151 5.32 1.10 10.77
CA ARG A 151 5.22 0.57 9.41
C ARG A 151 4.96 -0.93 9.46
N LEU A 152 4.04 -1.38 8.62
CA LEU A 152 3.79 -2.80 8.38
C LEU A 152 4.39 -3.20 7.03
N VAL A 153 5.34 -4.13 7.06
CA VAL A 153 5.91 -4.75 5.86
C VAL A 153 5.35 -6.17 5.76
N VAL A 154 4.78 -6.50 4.61
CA VAL A 154 4.19 -7.80 4.32
C VAL A 154 5.02 -8.46 3.23
N VAL A 155 5.67 -9.57 3.56
CA VAL A 155 6.33 -10.43 2.58
C VAL A 155 5.29 -11.43 2.08
N TYR A 156 4.89 -11.31 0.83
CA TYR A 156 3.90 -12.18 0.19
C TYR A 156 4.62 -13.22 -0.65
N THR A 157 4.36 -14.51 -0.46
CA THR A 157 5.19 -15.54 -1.12
C THR A 157 4.41 -16.78 -1.57
N ALA A 158 4.83 -17.37 -2.68
CA ALA A 158 4.39 -18.70 -3.13
C ALA A 158 5.25 -19.85 -2.57
N ARG A 159 6.20 -19.58 -1.65
CA ARG A 159 7.02 -20.62 -1.04
C ARG A 159 6.20 -21.48 -0.05
N PRO A 160 6.52 -22.79 0.07
CA PRO A 160 5.77 -23.69 0.93
C PRO A 160 6.13 -23.56 2.42
N ASP A 161 7.32 -23.08 2.76
CA ASP A 161 7.75 -22.91 4.15
C ASP A 161 7.87 -21.42 4.48
N LEU A 162 6.82 -20.87 5.09
CA LEU A 162 6.75 -19.45 5.45
C LEU A 162 7.65 -19.12 6.64
N LYS A 163 7.89 -20.09 7.53
CA LYS A 163 8.76 -19.92 8.69
C LYS A 163 10.21 -19.77 8.23
N ARG A 164 10.64 -20.59 7.29
CA ARG A 164 11.96 -20.46 6.67
C ARG A 164 12.17 -19.08 6.04
N VAL A 165 11.16 -18.55 5.35
CA VAL A 165 11.25 -17.19 4.76
C VAL A 165 11.42 -16.14 5.86
N ALA A 166 10.65 -16.24 6.96
CA ALA A 166 10.82 -15.36 8.11
C ALA A 166 12.22 -15.49 8.74
N ASP A 167 12.73 -16.72 8.91
CA ASP A 167 14.06 -16.99 9.45
C ASP A 167 15.15 -16.37 8.54
N LEU A 168 15.02 -16.46 7.22
CA LEU A 168 15.95 -15.83 6.27
C LEU A 168 15.95 -14.30 6.39
N VAL A 169 14.78 -13.67 6.55
CA VAL A 169 14.69 -12.23 6.78
C VAL A 169 15.33 -11.86 8.11
N TYR A 170 15.06 -12.63 9.16
CA TYR A 170 15.62 -12.42 10.49
C TYR A 170 17.15 -12.53 10.50
N GLU A 171 17.72 -13.59 9.92
CA GLU A 171 19.17 -13.79 9.82
C GLU A 171 19.85 -12.66 9.03
N TYR A 172 19.25 -12.24 7.92
CA TYR A 172 19.76 -11.13 7.12
C TYR A 172 19.79 -9.80 7.90
N LEU A 173 18.71 -9.48 8.61
CA LEU A 173 18.61 -8.25 9.38
C LEU A 173 19.53 -8.27 10.61
N ARG A 174 19.61 -9.42 11.30
CA ARG A 174 20.52 -9.62 12.43
C ARG A 174 21.99 -9.45 12.03
N GLY A 175 22.36 -9.90 10.83
CA GLY A 175 23.69 -9.69 10.27
C GLY A 175 24.08 -8.22 10.06
N HIS A 176 23.12 -7.30 10.15
CA HIS A 176 23.29 -5.86 9.97
C HIS A 176 22.99 -5.07 11.26
N ASP A 177 23.15 -5.69 12.44
CA ASP A 177 23.00 -5.05 13.75
C ASP A 177 21.57 -4.55 14.06
N LEU A 178 20.57 -5.15 13.41
CA LEU A 178 19.15 -4.91 13.71
C LEU A 178 18.62 -6.06 14.56
N GLU A 179 18.37 -5.79 15.84
CA GLU A 179 17.78 -6.77 16.76
C GLU A 179 16.25 -6.76 16.64
N ALA A 180 15.66 -7.96 16.60
CA ALA A 180 14.21 -8.13 16.62
C ALA A 180 13.73 -8.32 18.06
N ASP A 181 12.57 -7.75 18.36
CA ASP A 181 11.85 -8.00 19.60
C ASP A 181 11.25 -9.42 19.57
N GLU A 182 11.28 -10.11 20.70
CA GLU A 182 10.64 -11.43 20.82
C GLU A 182 9.12 -11.30 20.71
N VAL A 183 8.55 -11.91 19.67
CA VAL A 183 7.10 -11.97 19.47
C VAL A 183 6.65 -13.41 19.34
N ASN A 184 5.67 -13.79 20.16
CA ASN A 184 5.05 -15.11 20.12
C ASN A 184 3.96 -15.17 19.04
N ALA A 185 4.34 -14.93 17.78
CA ALA A 185 3.45 -15.01 16.62
C ALA A 185 4.19 -15.68 15.45
N PRO A 186 3.53 -16.61 14.73
CA PRO A 186 4.17 -17.35 13.65
C PRO A 186 4.57 -16.41 12.50
N ALA A 187 5.80 -16.56 12.00
CA ALA A 187 6.34 -15.83 10.85
C ALA A 187 6.18 -14.29 10.93
N THR A 188 6.24 -13.75 12.14
CA THR A 188 6.16 -12.31 12.42
C THR A 188 7.45 -11.87 13.11
N LEU A 189 8.04 -10.80 12.61
CA LEU A 189 9.25 -10.18 13.16
C LEU A 189 8.93 -8.73 13.52
N VAL A 190 9.37 -8.26 14.69
CA VAL A 190 9.18 -6.87 15.11
C VAL A 190 10.54 -6.24 15.35
N PHE A 191 10.74 -5.06 14.78
CA PHE A 191 11.97 -4.27 14.89
C PHE A 191 11.60 -2.87 15.36
N GLY A 192 11.42 -2.70 16.68
CA GLY A 192 10.95 -1.45 17.27
C GLY A 192 9.56 -1.06 16.74
N ALA A 193 9.48 -0.01 15.93
CA ALA A 193 8.22 0.47 15.36
C ALA A 193 7.86 -0.19 14.01
N THR A 194 8.72 -1.03 13.43
CA THR A 194 8.41 -1.74 12.18
C THR A 194 8.03 -3.18 12.48
N ARG A 195 6.94 -3.67 11.87
CA ARG A 195 6.55 -5.08 11.90
C ARG A 195 6.67 -5.68 10.51
N VAL A 196 7.37 -6.80 10.40
CA VAL A 196 7.46 -7.60 9.18
C VAL A 196 6.65 -8.88 9.38
N ILE A 197 5.72 -9.18 8.49
CA ILE A 197 4.93 -10.41 8.50
C ILE A 197 5.07 -11.15 7.18
N VAL A 198 5.19 -12.47 7.23
CA VAL A 198 5.19 -13.32 6.04
C VAL A 198 3.81 -13.93 5.82
N LEU A 199 3.23 -13.69 4.64
CA LEU A 199 1.94 -14.22 4.22
C LEU A 199 2.10 -15.09 2.97
N GLY A 200 1.28 -16.14 2.88
CA GLY A 200 1.32 -17.08 1.77
C GLY A 200 0.30 -16.76 0.66
N LYS A 201 0.73 -16.79 -0.60
CA LYS A 201 -0.15 -16.92 -1.79
C LYS A 201 -0.93 -18.24 -1.71
N PRO A 202 -2.24 -18.31 -1.99
CA PRO A 202 -3.05 -19.51 -1.76
C PRO A 202 -2.65 -20.70 -2.65
N ASP A 203 -3.13 -21.90 -2.30
CA ASP A 203 -3.06 -23.13 -3.12
C ASP A 203 -1.64 -23.64 -3.45
N VAL A 204 -0.67 -23.35 -2.58
CA VAL A 204 0.71 -23.83 -2.74
C VAL A 204 0.85 -25.26 -2.20
N PRO A 205 1.23 -26.24 -3.04
CA PRO A 205 1.44 -27.62 -2.58
C PRO A 205 2.63 -27.72 -1.62
N GLY A 206 2.52 -28.56 -0.60
CA GLY A 206 3.60 -28.84 0.35
C GLY A 206 3.68 -27.92 1.57
N ARG A 207 2.67 -27.06 1.80
CA ARG A 207 2.58 -26.24 3.02
C ARG A 207 2.27 -27.05 4.28
N THR A 208 2.96 -26.70 5.36
CA THR A 208 2.64 -27.15 6.72
C THR A 208 1.29 -26.59 7.17
N GLU A 209 0.59 -27.28 8.08
CA GLU A 209 -0.71 -26.81 8.60
C GLU A 209 -0.63 -25.42 9.25
N GLU A 210 0.49 -25.12 9.91
CA GLU A 210 0.76 -23.78 10.47
C GLU A 210 0.91 -22.71 9.37
N SER A 211 1.57 -23.05 8.26
CA SER A 211 1.71 -22.14 7.11
C SER A 211 0.38 -21.97 6.35
N LYS A 212 -0.49 -22.99 6.37
CA LYS A 212 -1.83 -22.92 5.76
C LYS A 212 -2.72 -21.89 6.46
N ALA A 213 -2.56 -21.68 7.77
CA ALA A 213 -3.29 -20.64 8.50
C ALA A 213 -2.88 -19.21 8.11
N LEU A 214 -1.72 -19.06 7.45
CA LEU A 214 -1.16 -17.79 6.99
C LEU A 214 -1.42 -17.54 5.49
N GLU A 215 -2.18 -18.40 4.82
CA GLU A 215 -2.58 -18.18 3.44
C GLU A 215 -3.64 -17.11 3.34
N VAL A 216 -3.44 -16.18 2.41
CA VAL A 216 -4.39 -15.11 2.19
C VAL A 216 -4.51 -14.88 0.69
N PRO A 217 -5.71 -15.07 0.10
CA PRO A 217 -5.95 -14.69 -1.28
C PRO A 217 -5.95 -13.16 -1.42
N GLU A 218 -5.63 -12.65 -2.61
CA GLU A 218 -5.54 -11.22 -2.91
C GLU A 218 -6.85 -10.47 -2.62
N SER A 219 -7.99 -11.17 -2.75
CA SER A 219 -9.32 -10.65 -2.43
C SER A 219 -9.56 -10.36 -0.94
N GLN A 220 -8.82 -11.03 -0.04
CA GLN A 220 -8.93 -10.88 1.43
C GLN A 220 -7.70 -10.19 2.04
N LEU A 221 -6.69 -9.86 1.23
CA LEU A 221 -5.43 -9.29 1.70
C LEU A 221 -5.62 -7.97 2.47
N ALA A 222 -6.52 -7.11 2.00
CA ALA A 222 -6.86 -5.86 2.68
C ALA A 222 -7.40 -6.10 4.10
N GLU A 223 -8.34 -7.04 4.28
CA GLU A 223 -8.88 -7.36 5.61
C GLU A 223 -7.82 -7.93 6.53
N ARG A 224 -6.94 -8.79 6.00
CA ARG A 224 -5.82 -9.33 6.78
C ARG A 224 -4.90 -8.21 7.26
N ILE A 225 -4.50 -7.31 6.37
CA ILE A 225 -3.60 -6.19 6.68
C ILE A 225 -4.20 -5.29 7.75
N ILE A 226 -5.49 -4.98 7.66
CA ILE A 226 -6.20 -4.19 8.68
C ILE A 226 -6.11 -4.88 10.05
N ASN A 227 -6.30 -6.20 10.09
CA ASN A 227 -6.24 -6.96 11.34
C ASN A 227 -4.81 -6.98 11.90
N GLU A 228 -3.79 -7.19 11.07
CA GLU A 228 -2.39 -7.17 11.51
C GLU A 228 -1.95 -5.79 12.04
N PHE A 229 -2.39 -4.73 11.36
CA PHE A 229 -2.13 -3.36 11.80
C PHE A 229 -2.88 -3.04 13.10
N ALA A 230 -4.11 -3.54 13.26
CA ALA A 230 -4.87 -3.41 14.51
C ALA A 230 -4.19 -4.16 15.66
N LEU A 231 -3.64 -5.35 15.42
CA LEU A 231 -2.88 -6.12 16.41
C LEU A 231 -1.58 -5.42 16.81
N MET A 232 -0.94 -4.71 15.87
CA MET A 232 0.25 -3.90 16.16
C MET A 232 -0.04 -2.73 17.10
N HIS A 233 -1.24 -2.17 17.01
CA HIS A 233 -1.69 -1.03 17.82
C HIS A 233 -2.83 -1.41 18.77
N ALA A 234 -2.79 -2.61 19.33
CA ALA A 234 -3.79 -3.07 20.27
C ALA A 234 -3.79 -2.20 21.54
N GLY A 235 -4.98 -1.80 21.97
CA GLY A 235 -5.18 -1.01 23.19
C GLY A 235 -5.96 0.28 22.95
N ILE A 236 -6.50 0.84 24.03
CA ILE A 236 -7.39 2.00 23.98
C ILE A 236 -6.66 3.24 23.50
N LEU A 237 -5.49 3.55 24.08
CA LEU A 237 -4.74 4.76 23.76
C LEU A 237 -4.19 4.77 22.32
N PRO A 238 -3.50 3.73 21.82
CA PRO A 238 -3.07 3.70 20.42
C PRO A 238 -4.24 3.78 19.44
N SER A 239 -5.34 3.08 19.73
CA SER A 239 -6.55 3.14 18.90
C SER A 239 -7.16 4.54 18.85
N TYR A 240 -7.23 5.25 19.98
CA TYR A 240 -7.73 6.62 20.02
C TYR A 240 -6.81 7.59 19.26
N ALA A 241 -5.50 7.42 19.39
CA ALA A 241 -4.50 8.20 18.63
C ALA A 241 -4.65 7.97 17.11
N LEU A 242 -4.73 6.71 16.66
CA LEU A 242 -4.97 6.36 15.26
C LEU A 242 -6.27 6.98 14.74
N TYR A 243 -7.35 6.89 15.52
CA TYR A 243 -8.64 7.47 15.17
C TYR A 243 -8.58 9.00 15.05
N GLY A 244 -7.86 9.67 15.97
CA GLY A 244 -7.63 11.12 15.94
C GLY A 244 -6.84 11.54 14.70
N MET A 245 -5.72 10.86 14.41
CA MET A 245 -4.91 11.12 13.22
C MET A 245 -5.70 10.88 11.92
N ALA A 246 -6.47 9.81 11.84
CA ALA A 246 -7.36 9.54 10.72
C ALA A 246 -8.40 10.65 10.54
N SER A 247 -8.96 11.15 11.65
CA SER A 247 -9.93 12.24 11.65
C SER A 247 -9.33 13.56 11.18
N LEU A 248 -8.10 13.87 11.60
CA LEU A 248 -7.35 15.04 11.12
C LEU A 248 -7.09 14.93 9.61
N ARG A 249 -6.59 13.78 9.15
CA ARG A 249 -6.30 13.54 7.73
C ARG A 249 -7.54 13.69 6.86
N ARG A 250 -8.67 13.11 7.28
CA ARG A 250 -9.95 13.20 6.57
C ARG A 250 -10.50 14.62 6.50
N ASN A 251 -10.28 15.43 7.54
CA ASN A 251 -10.77 16.80 7.60
C ASN A 251 -9.75 17.85 7.12
N SER A 252 -8.53 17.45 6.74
CA SER A 252 -7.45 18.34 6.30
C SER A 252 -7.90 19.38 5.28
N LYS A 253 -8.62 18.96 4.23
CA LYS A 253 -9.17 19.86 3.20
C LYS A 253 -10.14 20.90 3.78
N LYS A 254 -11.00 20.48 4.71
CA LYS A 254 -11.96 21.36 5.41
C LYS A 254 -11.24 22.30 6.39
N ILE A 255 -10.17 21.84 7.02
CA ILE A 255 -9.33 22.66 7.89
C ILE A 255 -8.67 23.76 7.04
N LEU A 256 -8.02 23.39 5.93
CA LEU A 256 -7.38 24.34 5.02
C LEU A 256 -8.38 25.32 4.39
N ASP A 257 -9.60 24.87 4.07
CA ASP A 257 -10.68 25.73 3.58
C ASP A 257 -11.14 26.77 4.62
N LYS A 258 -11.23 26.37 5.89
CA LYS A 258 -11.62 27.26 6.99
C LYS A 258 -10.53 28.26 7.37
N PHE A 259 -9.26 27.85 7.32
CA PHE A 259 -8.11 28.70 7.61
C PHE A 259 -7.57 29.30 6.31
N HIS A 260 -8.45 29.96 5.55
CA HIS A 260 -8.06 30.72 4.37
C HIS A 260 -7.40 32.05 4.75
N SER A 261 -6.71 32.68 3.80
CA SER A 261 -5.88 33.88 4.01
C SER A 261 -6.63 35.06 4.64
N ASP A 262 -7.95 35.19 4.47
CA ASP A 262 -8.70 36.32 5.07
C ASP A 262 -8.85 36.18 6.60
N MET A 263 -8.57 35.00 7.15
CA MET A 263 -8.53 34.77 8.60
C MET A 263 -7.26 35.32 9.25
N ASP A 264 -6.22 35.63 8.48
CA ASP A 264 -4.94 36.09 9.03
C ASP A 264 -5.11 37.40 9.80
N GLY A 265 -5.87 38.37 9.26
CA GLY A 265 -6.15 39.64 9.92
C GLY A 265 -6.86 39.49 11.28
N PRO A 266 -8.05 38.85 11.34
CA PRO A 266 -8.73 38.56 12.59
C PRO A 266 -7.91 37.72 13.58
N PHE A 267 -7.13 36.75 13.08
CA PHE A 267 -6.25 35.93 13.91
C PHE A 267 -5.14 36.77 14.58
N LEU A 268 -4.45 37.60 13.80
CA LEU A 268 -3.38 38.48 14.32
C LEU A 268 -3.93 39.50 15.32
N LEU A 269 -5.10 40.11 15.03
CA LEU A 269 -5.75 41.03 15.95
C LEU A 269 -6.11 40.35 17.28
N HIS A 270 -6.74 39.17 17.20
CA HIS A 270 -7.10 38.40 18.39
C HIS A 270 -5.86 37.99 19.19
N ARG A 271 -4.78 37.57 18.53
CA ARG A 271 -3.51 37.25 19.21
C ARG A 271 -2.91 38.50 19.86
N ALA A 272 -2.81 39.62 19.15
CA ALA A 272 -2.29 40.88 19.69
C ALA A 272 -3.07 41.39 20.91
N MET A 273 -4.38 41.12 21.00
CA MET A 273 -5.21 41.46 22.17
C MET A 273 -5.03 40.51 23.37
N LEU A 274 -4.54 39.28 23.14
CA LEU A 274 -4.30 38.29 24.20
C LEU A 274 -2.87 38.33 24.73
N LEU A 275 -1.93 38.90 23.97
CA LEU A 275 -0.55 39.04 24.38
C LEU A 275 -0.43 40.23 25.35
N GLU A 276 -0.05 39.93 26.59
CA GLU A 276 0.27 40.95 27.61
C GLU A 276 1.72 41.44 27.49
N ASP A 277 2.57 40.71 26.75
CA ASP A 277 4.00 40.96 26.59
C ASP A 277 4.32 41.62 25.22
N GLU A 278 5.12 42.69 25.23
CA GLU A 278 5.46 43.47 24.03
C GLU A 278 6.31 42.67 23.04
N ASP A 279 7.17 41.77 23.53
CA ASP A 279 8.10 40.98 22.70
C ASP A 279 7.36 39.97 21.78
N GLU A 280 6.31 39.33 22.30
CA GLU A 280 5.48 38.40 21.51
C GLU A 280 4.62 39.17 20.48
N ALA A 281 4.21 40.39 20.81
CA ALA A 281 3.47 41.27 19.90
C ALA A 281 4.35 41.81 18.77
N GLU A 282 5.64 42.05 19.02
CA GLU A 282 6.62 42.46 18.01
C GLU A 282 6.90 41.33 17.00
N TRP A 283 7.02 40.08 17.47
CA TRP A 283 7.17 38.93 16.58
C TRP A 283 5.99 38.76 15.61
N LEU A 284 4.75 38.95 16.09
CA LEU A 284 3.57 38.91 15.23
C LEU A 284 3.55 40.04 14.18
N ARG A 285 4.06 41.23 14.51
CA ARG A 285 4.19 42.34 13.55
C ARG A 285 5.20 42.02 12.46
N LEU A 286 6.34 41.42 12.80
CA LEU A 286 7.36 41.01 11.83
C LEU A 286 6.84 39.96 10.83
N VAL A 287 6.10 38.96 11.33
CA VAL A 287 5.45 37.94 10.49
C VAL A 287 4.39 38.56 9.58
N ALA A 288 3.57 39.49 10.08
CA ALA A 288 2.56 40.20 9.29
C ALA A 288 3.16 41.09 8.19
N GLU A 289 4.35 41.66 8.42
CA GLU A 289 5.10 42.45 7.43
C GLU A 289 5.89 41.58 6.43
N GLY A 290 5.85 40.25 6.56
CA GLY A 290 6.61 39.34 5.70
C GLY A 290 8.13 39.44 5.90
N LYS A 291 8.59 40.00 7.02
CA LYS A 291 10.01 40.08 7.37
C LYS A 291 10.36 38.85 8.22
N SER A 292 11.05 37.88 7.61
CA SER A 292 11.72 36.83 8.39
C SER A 292 12.83 37.47 9.23
N ALA A 293 12.89 37.09 10.51
CA ALA A 293 14.05 37.30 11.37
C ALA A 293 15.25 36.48 10.88
#